data_AF-A0A8C5UTT5-F1
#
_entry.id   AF-A0A8C5UTT5-F1
#
_cell.length_a   1.000
_cell.length_b   1.000
_cell.length_c   1.000
_cell.angle_alpha   90.00
_cell.angle_beta   90.00
_cell.angle_gamma   90.00
#
_symmetry.space_group_name_H-M   'P 1'
#
loop_
_entity.id
_entity.type
_entity.pdbx_description
1 polymer ?
#
loop_
_entity_poly.entity_id
_entity_poly.type
_entity_poly.pdbx_seq_one_letter_code
_entity_poly.pdbx_strand_id
1 'polypeptide(L)'
;LDAAPALRWLPVLRRYDPAAVRGGARVAGDRVPSWVRALLREAALALEPRLPQPFAGEIRGLCDALNLSLADGLLVNLAYESSAFCTSIVAQDSRGGIHHGRNLDYPFGDILRKLTLDVQFLKNGQVAFTGTTFIGYVGLWTGQRPHEFTVSGDERDRGWWWENAIAALFQRHSPISWLLRTTLSEAENFDAAVYRLAKTPLIADVYYIVGGTSSRQGVVITRKRGGPADIWPLDPLNGAWFRVETNYDHWKPAPKSDDRRTPAIKALNAIGQANLTLEALFQ
;
A
#
# COMPACT_ATOMS: atom_id res chain seq x y z
N LEU A 1 -7.94 16.38 6.50
CA LEU A 1 -8.99 15.89 5.58
C LEU A 1 -10.07 16.95 5.35
N ASP A 2 -10.27 17.88 6.29
CA ASP A 2 -11.25 18.98 6.15
C ASP A 2 -10.84 20.02 5.10
N ALA A 3 -9.53 20.21 4.87
CA ALA A 3 -9.03 21.01 3.77
C ALA A 3 -9.34 20.39 2.40
N ALA A 4 -9.52 21.26 1.38
CA ALA A 4 -9.69 20.84 -0.01
C ALA A 4 -8.51 19.96 -0.48
N PRO A 5 -8.76 18.89 -1.25
CA PRO A 5 -7.74 17.94 -1.71
C PRO A 5 -6.45 18.60 -2.23
N ALA A 6 -6.57 19.59 -3.12
CA ALA A 6 -5.42 20.29 -3.73
C ALA A 6 -4.50 21.02 -2.73
N LEU A 7 -4.95 21.27 -1.50
CA LEU A 7 -4.19 22.01 -0.50
C LEU A 7 -3.63 21.12 0.61
N ARG A 8 -4.06 19.85 0.70
CA ARG A 8 -3.77 18.96 1.85
C ARG A 8 -2.29 18.71 2.09
N TRP A 9 -1.50 18.60 1.01
CA TRP A 9 -0.09 18.25 1.09
C TRP A 9 0.85 19.46 1.18
N LEU A 10 0.36 20.68 0.91
CA LEU A 10 1.21 21.88 0.85
C LEU A 10 1.98 22.13 2.16
N PRO A 11 1.40 21.99 3.37
CA PRO A 11 2.15 22.21 4.60
C PRO A 11 3.31 21.22 4.79
N VAL A 12 3.14 19.98 4.34
CA VAL A 12 4.19 18.95 4.40
C VAL A 12 5.25 19.23 3.35
N LEU A 13 4.84 19.53 2.12
CA LEU A 13 5.73 19.77 0.99
C LEU A 13 6.72 20.91 1.25
N ARG A 14 6.30 21.97 1.95
CA ARG A 14 7.16 23.11 2.32
C ARG A 14 8.36 22.73 3.21
N ARG A 15 8.37 21.53 3.80
CA ARG A 15 9.50 21.03 4.61
C ARG A 15 10.57 20.29 3.80
N TYR A 16 10.33 20.10 2.51
CA TYR A 16 11.24 19.40 1.61
C TYR A 16 11.82 20.36 0.57
N ASP A 17 13.03 20.08 0.11
CA ASP A 17 13.58 20.71 -1.08
C ASP A 17 12.76 20.27 -2.32
N PRO A 18 12.07 21.19 -3.02
CA PRO A 18 11.29 20.86 -4.20
C PRO A 18 12.12 20.19 -5.31
N ALA A 19 13.42 20.51 -5.42
CA ALA A 19 14.29 19.88 -6.40
C ALA A 19 14.54 18.40 -6.06
N ALA A 20 14.77 18.08 -4.79
CA ALA A 20 14.89 16.70 -4.32
C ALA A 20 13.61 15.88 -4.55
N VAL A 21 12.43 16.46 -4.26
CA VAL A 21 11.14 15.79 -4.50
C VAL A 21 10.93 15.53 -5.99
N ARG A 22 11.20 16.52 -6.85
CA ARG A 22 11.17 16.33 -8.31
C ARG A 22 12.16 15.29 -8.80
N GLY A 23 13.35 15.23 -8.21
CA GLY A 23 14.37 14.23 -8.51
C GLY A 23 13.88 12.81 -8.22
N GLY A 24 13.27 12.59 -7.05
CA GLY A 24 12.68 11.29 -6.70
C GLY A 24 11.51 10.91 -7.61
N ALA A 25 10.64 11.87 -7.91
CA ALA A 25 9.56 11.69 -8.89
C ALA A 25 10.10 11.26 -10.27
N ARG A 26 11.17 11.90 -10.76
CA ARG A 26 11.78 11.53 -12.05
C ARG A 26 12.33 10.10 -12.03
N VAL A 27 13.05 9.70 -10.97
CA VAL A 27 13.60 8.35 -10.86
C VAL A 27 12.50 7.29 -10.86
N ALA A 28 11.38 7.54 -10.18
CA ALA A 28 10.21 6.66 -10.25
C ALA A 28 9.59 6.65 -11.67
N GLY A 29 9.42 7.83 -12.28
CA GLY A 29 8.86 7.98 -13.63
C GLY A 29 9.70 7.34 -14.74
N ASP A 30 11.02 7.32 -14.60
CA ASP A 30 11.94 6.72 -15.58
C ASP A 30 11.78 5.19 -15.67
N ARG A 31 11.24 4.56 -14.62
CA ARG A 31 10.89 3.13 -14.61
C ARG A 31 9.62 2.80 -15.40
N VAL A 32 8.80 3.80 -15.71
CA VAL A 32 7.57 3.62 -16.47
C VAL A 32 7.89 3.43 -17.96
N PRO A 33 7.34 2.42 -18.68
CA PRO A 33 7.62 2.22 -20.10
C PRO A 33 7.36 3.47 -20.95
N SER A 34 8.18 3.67 -21.98
CA SER A 34 8.11 4.86 -22.86
C SER A 34 6.73 5.06 -23.48
N TRP A 35 6.06 3.97 -23.89
CA TRP A 35 4.72 4.02 -24.47
C TRP A 35 3.67 4.51 -23.46
N VAL A 36 3.78 4.15 -22.18
CA VAL A 36 2.87 4.62 -21.11
C VAL A 36 3.11 6.11 -20.87
N ARG A 37 4.38 6.54 -20.82
CA ARG A 37 4.72 7.96 -20.67
C ARG A 37 4.15 8.79 -21.82
N ALA A 38 4.29 8.31 -23.05
CA ALA A 38 3.72 8.98 -24.23
C ALA A 38 2.18 9.04 -24.13
N LEU A 39 1.54 7.91 -23.81
CA LEU A 39 0.09 7.85 -23.64
C LEU A 39 -0.43 8.84 -22.58
N LEU A 40 0.18 8.87 -21.40
CA LEU A 40 -0.28 9.73 -20.32
C LEU A 40 -0.01 11.22 -20.58
N ARG A 41 1.02 11.58 -21.34
CA ARG A 41 1.22 12.97 -21.77
C ARG A 41 0.05 13.49 -22.60
N GLU A 42 -0.50 12.65 -23.49
CA GLU A 42 -1.65 13.00 -24.32
C GLU A 42 -2.98 12.89 -23.55
N ALA A 43 -3.13 11.86 -22.70
CA ALA A 43 -4.41 11.49 -22.12
C ALA A 43 -4.67 12.06 -20.71
N ALA A 44 -3.66 12.57 -19.99
CA ALA A 44 -3.78 12.93 -18.57
C ALA A 44 -4.95 13.90 -18.28
N LEU A 45 -5.09 14.97 -19.06
CA LEU A 45 -6.16 15.94 -18.88
C LEU A 45 -7.56 15.34 -19.12
N ALA A 46 -7.67 14.42 -20.08
CA ALA A 46 -8.93 13.72 -20.36
C ALA A 46 -9.24 12.61 -19.33
N LEU A 47 -8.20 12.02 -18.72
CA LEU A 47 -8.31 11.01 -17.67
C LEU A 47 -8.71 11.61 -16.33
N GLU A 48 -8.27 12.82 -16.03
CA GLU A 48 -8.42 13.43 -14.72
C GLU A 48 -9.84 13.51 -14.18
N PRO A 49 -10.87 13.90 -14.95
CA PRO A 49 -12.25 13.89 -14.47
C PRO A 49 -12.79 12.48 -14.13
N ARG A 50 -12.10 11.43 -14.60
CA ARG A 50 -12.47 10.03 -14.37
C ARG A 50 -11.74 9.44 -13.16
N LEU A 51 -10.70 10.09 -12.67
CA LEU A 51 -9.96 9.65 -11.49
C LEU A 51 -10.78 9.93 -10.22
N PRO A 52 -10.79 9.02 -9.25
CA PRO A 52 -11.52 9.21 -8.00
C PRO A 52 -10.96 10.39 -7.20
N GLN A 53 -11.86 11.17 -6.61
CA GLN A 53 -11.50 12.07 -5.52
C GLN A 53 -11.31 11.26 -4.22
N PRO A 54 -10.40 11.68 -3.32
CA PRO A 54 -9.64 12.92 -3.35
C PRO A 54 -8.32 12.87 -4.14
N PHE A 55 -7.96 11.72 -4.71
CA PHE A 55 -6.64 11.48 -5.29
C PHE A 55 -6.34 12.42 -6.46
N ALA A 56 -7.30 12.61 -7.37
CA ALA A 56 -7.14 13.54 -8.49
C ALA A 56 -6.80 14.97 -8.02
N GLY A 57 -7.55 15.48 -7.03
CA GLY A 57 -7.31 16.82 -6.50
C GLY A 57 -5.98 16.94 -5.75
N GLU A 58 -5.59 15.93 -4.96
CA GLU A 58 -4.30 15.91 -4.26
C GLU A 58 -3.11 15.85 -5.22
N ILE A 59 -3.20 15.03 -6.28
CA ILE A 59 -2.16 14.94 -7.32
C ILE A 59 -2.03 16.29 -8.03
N ARG A 60 -3.13 16.93 -8.43
CA ARG A 60 -3.10 18.25 -9.05
C ARG A 60 -2.43 19.29 -8.14
N GLY A 61 -2.79 19.33 -6.86
CA GLY A 61 -2.19 20.26 -5.90
C GLY A 61 -0.68 20.08 -5.71
N LEU A 62 -0.21 18.83 -5.72
CA LEU A 62 1.22 18.51 -5.71
C LEU A 62 1.91 18.95 -7.01
N CYS A 63 1.27 18.74 -8.16
CA CYS A 63 1.81 19.15 -9.46
C CYS A 63 1.97 20.66 -9.55
N ASP A 64 0.93 21.42 -9.16
CA ASP A 64 0.96 22.88 -9.15
C ASP A 64 2.08 23.42 -8.26
N ALA A 65 2.22 22.86 -7.04
CA ALA A 65 3.24 23.29 -6.09
C ALA A 65 4.67 22.93 -6.51
N LEU A 66 4.86 21.87 -7.28
CA LEU A 66 6.17 21.41 -7.76
C LEU A 66 6.49 21.89 -9.17
N ASN A 67 5.57 22.60 -9.84
CA ASN A 67 5.67 22.95 -11.26
C ASN A 67 5.90 21.71 -12.14
N LEU A 68 5.08 20.68 -11.93
CA LEU A 68 5.07 19.43 -12.69
C LEU A 68 3.81 19.36 -13.56
N SER A 69 3.87 18.61 -14.66
CA SER A 69 2.66 18.31 -15.42
C SER A 69 1.80 17.30 -14.65
N LEU A 70 0.49 17.33 -14.89
CA LEU A 70 -0.42 16.32 -14.35
C LEU A 70 -0.02 14.90 -14.80
N ALA A 71 0.45 14.75 -16.04
CA ALA A 71 0.95 13.49 -16.55
C ALA A 71 2.11 12.95 -15.70
N ASP A 72 3.06 13.80 -15.31
CA ASP A 72 4.16 13.42 -14.42
C ASP A 72 3.65 13.01 -13.04
N GLY A 73 2.68 13.77 -12.48
CA GLY A 73 2.07 13.43 -11.19
C GLY A 73 1.37 12.06 -11.20
N LEU A 74 0.63 11.75 -12.26
CA LEU A 74 -0.01 10.45 -12.45
C LEU A 74 1.01 9.33 -12.66
N LEU A 75 2.03 9.57 -13.48
CA LEU A 75 3.10 8.60 -13.75
C LEU A 75 3.81 8.18 -12.47
N VAL A 76 4.16 9.14 -11.62
CA VAL A 76 4.82 8.86 -10.33
C VAL A 76 3.92 8.02 -9.43
N ASN A 77 2.64 8.38 -9.33
CA ASN A 77 1.69 7.64 -8.51
C ASN A 77 1.39 6.24 -9.06
N LEU A 78 1.49 6.01 -10.37
CA LEU A 78 1.37 4.66 -10.93
C LEU A 78 2.68 3.87 -10.84
N ALA A 79 3.84 4.52 -10.91
CA ALA A 79 5.13 3.86 -10.79
C ALA A 79 5.29 3.15 -9.44
N TYR A 80 4.86 3.81 -8.36
CA TYR A 80 4.83 3.25 -7.01
C TYR A 80 3.78 2.15 -6.79
N GLU A 81 2.96 1.83 -7.79
CA GLU A 81 2.01 0.71 -7.71
C GLU A 81 2.62 -0.62 -8.20
N SER A 82 3.90 -0.58 -8.65
CA SER A 82 4.62 -1.71 -9.23
C SER A 82 6.06 -1.80 -8.70
N SER A 83 6.70 -2.95 -8.84
CA SER A 83 8.10 -3.19 -8.44
C SER A 83 8.38 -3.04 -6.93
N ALA A 84 7.36 -3.24 -6.10
CA ALA A 84 7.43 -3.16 -4.65
C ALA A 84 7.65 -4.56 -4.06
N PHE A 85 8.90 -4.86 -3.66
CA PHE A 85 9.20 -6.07 -2.92
C PHE A 85 8.83 -5.87 -1.45
N CYS A 86 8.24 -6.90 -0.84
CA CYS A 86 7.57 -6.74 0.44
C CYS A 86 7.68 -8.01 1.29
N THR A 87 7.71 -7.82 2.60
CA THR A 87 7.45 -8.90 3.58
C THR A 87 6.52 -8.33 4.63
N SER A 88 5.38 -8.99 4.84
CA SER A 88 4.37 -8.59 5.81
C SER A 88 4.00 -9.76 6.73
N ILE A 89 3.86 -9.46 8.02
CA ILE A 89 3.56 -10.44 9.07
C ILE A 89 2.36 -9.94 9.86
N VAL A 90 1.32 -10.77 9.97
CA VAL A 90 0.25 -10.59 10.96
C VAL A 90 0.26 -11.76 11.92
N ALA A 91 0.29 -11.50 13.22
CA ALA A 91 0.47 -12.52 14.25
C ALA A 91 -0.36 -12.23 15.49
N GLN A 92 -0.66 -13.27 16.26
CA GLN A 92 -1.39 -13.20 17.50
C GLN A 92 -0.54 -13.72 18.67
N ASP A 93 -0.42 -12.93 19.73
CA ASP A 93 0.29 -13.33 20.95
C ASP A 93 -0.55 -14.32 21.80
N SER A 94 0.07 -14.85 22.87
CA SER A 94 -0.57 -15.82 23.78
C SER A 94 -1.77 -15.25 24.55
N ARG A 95 -1.95 -13.92 24.59
CA ARG A 95 -3.09 -13.23 25.23
C ARG A 95 -4.18 -12.85 24.22
N GLY A 96 -4.01 -13.20 22.95
CA GLY A 96 -4.96 -12.87 21.89
C GLY A 96 -4.74 -11.49 21.25
N GLY A 97 -3.67 -10.78 21.61
CA GLY A 97 -3.32 -9.49 21.01
C GLY A 97 -2.77 -9.65 19.60
N ILE A 98 -3.22 -8.79 18.67
CA ILE A 98 -2.78 -8.80 17.27
C ILE A 98 -1.59 -7.86 17.08
N HIS A 99 -0.54 -8.36 16.43
CA HIS A 99 0.67 -7.64 16.06
C HIS A 99 0.83 -7.69 14.53
N HIS A 100 1.19 -6.57 13.92
CA HIS A 100 1.34 -6.45 12.47
C HIS A 100 2.61 -5.64 12.15
N GLY A 101 3.55 -6.26 11.44
CA GLY A 101 4.83 -5.66 11.07
C GLY A 101 5.15 -5.96 9.62
N ARG A 102 5.94 -5.08 8.97
CA ARG A 102 6.25 -5.22 7.55
C ARG A 102 7.45 -4.42 7.05
N ASN A 103 8.08 -4.88 5.96
CA ASN A 103 9.21 -4.23 5.26
C ASN A 103 8.84 -3.83 3.83
N LEU A 104 9.21 -2.61 3.41
CA LEU A 104 8.98 -2.06 2.06
C LEU A 104 10.28 -1.89 1.30
N ASP A 105 10.44 -2.66 0.24
CA ASP A 105 11.67 -2.73 -0.51
C ASP A 105 11.44 -2.21 -1.93
N TYR A 106 12.28 -1.25 -2.32
CA TYR A 106 12.33 -0.70 -3.67
C TYR A 106 13.77 -0.72 -4.17
N PRO A 107 14.00 -0.95 -5.47
CA PRO A 107 15.35 -0.97 -6.05
C PRO A 107 16.05 0.40 -6.04
N PHE A 108 15.35 1.47 -5.63
CA PHE A 108 15.88 2.84 -5.52
C PHE A 108 15.65 3.41 -4.10
N GLY A 109 15.80 2.55 -3.09
CA GLY A 109 15.60 2.88 -1.68
C GLY A 109 16.43 4.07 -1.17
N ASP A 110 17.61 4.35 -1.75
CA ASP A 110 18.47 5.47 -1.30
C ASP A 110 17.79 6.83 -1.43
N ILE A 111 16.90 6.96 -2.40
CA ILE A 111 16.10 8.17 -2.61
C ILE A 111 14.84 8.10 -1.73
N LEU A 112 14.12 6.96 -1.78
CA LEU A 112 12.85 6.85 -1.07
C LEU A 112 12.99 6.98 0.45
N ARG A 113 14.07 6.48 1.06
CA ARG A 113 14.31 6.63 2.50
C ARG A 113 14.30 8.08 2.97
N LYS A 114 14.73 9.02 2.13
CA LYS A 114 14.71 10.47 2.44
C LYS A 114 13.34 11.12 2.23
N LEU A 115 12.47 10.44 1.49
CA LEU A 115 11.12 10.89 1.15
C LEU A 115 10.04 10.19 1.97
N THR A 116 10.40 9.13 2.70
CA THR A 116 9.49 8.37 3.58
C THR A 116 9.03 9.22 4.74
N LEU A 117 7.72 9.19 5.01
CA LEU A 117 7.11 9.84 6.16
C LEU A 117 5.91 9.04 6.68
N ASP A 118 5.70 9.13 7.99
CA ASP A 118 4.44 8.77 8.62
C ASP A 118 3.51 10.00 8.66
N VAL A 119 2.28 9.81 8.23
CA VAL A 119 1.28 10.87 8.09
C VAL A 119 0.04 10.52 8.91
N GLN A 120 -0.28 11.39 9.87
CA GLN A 120 -1.58 11.36 10.54
C GLN A 120 -2.59 12.16 9.71
N PHE A 121 -3.62 11.49 9.20
CA PHE A 121 -4.70 12.12 8.46
C PHE A 121 -5.81 12.56 9.41
N LEU A 122 -5.93 13.88 9.61
CA LEU A 122 -6.89 14.44 10.56
C LEU A 122 -8.26 14.69 9.92
N LYS A 123 -9.36 14.39 10.62
CA LYS A 123 -10.73 14.82 10.29
C LYS A 123 -11.34 15.46 11.53
N ASN A 124 -11.85 16.67 11.41
CA ASN A 124 -12.34 17.46 12.54
C ASN A 124 -11.33 17.55 13.70
N GLY A 125 -10.05 17.71 13.37
CA GLY A 125 -8.95 17.79 14.35
C GLY A 125 -8.52 16.47 15.02
N GLN A 126 -9.19 15.35 14.73
CA GLN A 126 -8.86 14.04 15.29
C GLN A 126 -8.15 13.15 14.25
N VAL A 127 -7.26 12.26 14.70
CA VAL A 127 -6.60 11.29 13.81
C VAL A 127 -7.64 10.29 13.30
N ALA A 128 -8.00 10.39 12.02
CA ALA A 128 -8.88 9.41 11.38
C ALA A 128 -8.12 8.12 11.06
N PHE A 129 -6.89 8.25 10.55
CA PHE A 129 -5.96 7.15 10.32
C PHE A 129 -4.53 7.67 10.18
N THR A 130 -3.56 6.77 10.31
CA THR A 130 -2.14 7.03 10.06
C THR A 130 -1.67 6.16 8.90
N GLY A 131 -0.76 6.66 8.08
CA GLY A 131 -0.14 5.85 7.03
C GLY A 131 1.31 6.24 6.78
N THR A 132 2.11 5.26 6.34
CA THR A 132 3.48 5.47 5.88
C THR A 132 3.46 5.63 4.37
N THR A 133 4.08 6.69 3.85
CA THR A 133 4.10 6.99 2.41
C THR A 133 5.36 7.76 2.03
N PHE A 134 5.44 8.20 0.77
CA PHE A 134 6.50 9.07 0.26
C PHE A 134 5.93 10.45 -0.08
N ILE A 135 6.70 11.53 0.14
CA ILE A 135 6.26 12.85 -0.31
C ILE A 135 6.10 12.87 -1.83
N GLY A 136 4.94 13.32 -2.32
CA GLY A 136 4.56 13.25 -3.74
C GLY A 136 3.70 12.02 -4.11
N TYR A 137 3.56 11.04 -3.22
CA TYR A 137 2.70 9.88 -3.39
C TYR A 137 1.42 10.02 -2.55
N VAL A 138 0.25 9.90 -3.19
CA VAL A 138 -1.05 10.06 -2.52
C VAL A 138 -1.65 8.74 -2.02
N GLY A 139 -1.06 7.62 -2.44
CA GLY A 139 -1.42 6.28 -2.00
C GLY A 139 -0.86 5.92 -0.62
N LEU A 140 -1.37 4.83 -0.04
CA LEU A 140 -0.79 4.20 1.15
C LEU A 140 -0.58 2.71 0.89
N TRP A 141 0.66 2.24 1.09
CA TRP A 141 0.97 0.80 1.13
C TRP A 141 0.96 0.24 2.55
N THR A 142 0.99 1.13 3.55
CA THR A 142 1.01 0.81 4.98
C THR A 142 0.14 1.81 5.73
N GLY A 143 -0.69 1.35 6.65
CA GLY A 143 -1.36 2.24 7.58
C GLY A 143 -2.19 1.57 8.65
N GLN A 144 -2.69 2.39 9.57
CA GLN A 144 -3.53 1.97 10.69
C GLN A 144 -4.71 2.93 10.87
N ARG A 145 -5.88 2.36 11.17
CA ARG A 145 -7.02 3.07 11.71
C ARG A 145 -7.04 2.82 13.23
N PRO A 146 -6.87 3.86 14.07
CA PRO A 146 -6.78 3.71 15.52
C PRO A 146 -7.93 2.87 16.07
N HIS A 147 -7.61 1.89 16.93
CA HIS A 147 -8.57 1.01 17.61
C HIS A 147 -9.42 0.10 16.70
N GLU A 148 -9.16 0.04 15.40
CA GLU A 148 -9.98 -0.75 14.47
C GLU A 148 -9.18 -1.79 13.72
N PHE A 149 -8.22 -1.38 12.87
CA PHE A 149 -7.43 -2.31 12.07
C PHE A 149 -6.15 -1.66 11.50
N THR A 150 -5.24 -2.52 11.06
CA THR A 150 -3.99 -2.19 10.36
C THR A 150 -3.99 -2.87 8.99
N VAL A 151 -3.37 -2.24 8.00
CA VAL A 151 -3.25 -2.80 6.63
C VAL A 151 -1.84 -2.58 6.10
N SER A 152 -1.31 -3.62 5.48
CA SER A 152 -0.17 -3.53 4.56
C SER A 152 -0.52 -4.20 3.24
N GLY A 153 0.10 -3.74 2.15
CA GLY A 153 -0.05 -4.33 0.83
C GLY A 153 1.29 -4.80 0.28
N ASP A 154 1.27 -5.97 -0.33
CA ASP A 154 2.45 -6.56 -0.98
C ASP A 154 2.13 -6.84 -2.46
N GLU A 155 3.04 -6.52 -3.36
CA GLU A 155 2.85 -6.71 -4.80
C GLU A 155 2.66 -8.19 -5.15
N ARG A 156 1.74 -8.46 -6.08
CA ARG A 156 1.53 -9.77 -6.68
C ARG A 156 1.74 -9.68 -8.19
N ASP A 157 2.99 -9.86 -8.63
CA ASP A 157 3.31 -9.77 -10.06
C ASP A 157 2.77 -10.99 -10.84
N ARG A 158 2.06 -10.69 -11.94
CA ARG A 158 1.50 -11.67 -12.88
C ARG A 158 1.83 -11.31 -14.34
N GLY A 159 2.77 -10.38 -14.56
CA GLY A 159 3.13 -9.85 -15.88
C GLY A 159 2.12 -8.85 -16.45
N TRP A 160 2.51 -8.17 -17.53
CA TRP A 160 1.70 -7.17 -18.25
C TRP A 160 1.06 -6.12 -17.32
N TRP A 161 1.83 -5.68 -16.31
CA TRP A 161 1.31 -4.79 -15.28
C TRP A 161 0.76 -3.51 -15.89
N TRP A 162 1.52 -2.86 -16.78
CA TRP A 162 1.17 -1.58 -17.39
C TRP A 162 -0.03 -1.66 -18.32
N GLU A 163 -0.10 -2.67 -19.17
CA GLU A 163 -1.20 -2.89 -20.09
C GLU A 163 -2.51 -3.11 -19.32
N ASN A 164 -2.47 -3.97 -18.29
CA ASN A 164 -3.62 -4.26 -17.45
C ASN A 164 -4.03 -3.05 -16.61
N ALA A 165 -3.06 -2.35 -16.02
CA ALA A 165 -3.32 -1.21 -15.14
C ALA A 165 -3.95 -0.05 -15.91
N ILE A 166 -3.43 0.28 -17.09
CA ILE A 166 -4.00 1.32 -17.95
C ILE A 166 -5.43 0.95 -18.36
N ALA A 167 -5.66 -0.27 -18.87
CA ALA A 167 -6.98 -0.72 -19.28
C ALA A 167 -8.00 -0.67 -18.13
N ALA A 168 -7.58 -1.08 -16.92
CA ALA A 168 -8.42 -1.08 -15.73
C ALA A 168 -8.67 0.33 -15.18
N LEU A 169 -7.70 1.25 -15.29
CA LEU A 169 -7.87 2.66 -14.92
C LEU A 169 -8.94 3.33 -15.79
N PHE A 170 -8.95 3.05 -17.10
CA PHE A 170 -10.02 3.51 -17.99
C PHE A 170 -11.40 2.92 -17.64
N GLN A 171 -11.44 1.75 -17.00
CA GLN A 171 -12.65 1.13 -16.44
C GLN A 171 -12.98 1.61 -15.01
N ARG A 172 -12.27 2.61 -14.48
CA ARG A 172 -12.45 3.17 -13.13
C ARG A 172 -12.17 2.16 -12.00
N HIS A 173 -11.34 1.16 -12.26
CA HIS A 173 -10.83 0.31 -11.17
C HIS A 173 -9.84 1.10 -10.30
N SER A 174 -9.73 0.71 -9.04
CA SER A 174 -8.88 1.43 -8.09
C SER A 174 -7.42 0.99 -8.20
N PRO A 175 -6.45 1.94 -8.14
CA PRO A 175 -5.10 1.60 -7.70
C PRO A 175 -5.11 0.92 -6.34
N ILE A 176 -4.14 0.05 -6.12
CA ILE A 176 -4.05 -0.85 -4.98
C ILE A 176 -3.86 -0.03 -3.70
N SER A 177 -2.90 0.88 -3.70
CA SER A 177 -2.59 1.68 -2.50
C SER A 177 -3.66 2.75 -2.24
N TRP A 178 -4.41 3.14 -3.26
CA TRP A 178 -5.53 4.09 -3.13
C TRP A 178 -6.71 3.42 -2.44
N LEU A 179 -7.02 2.17 -2.81
CA LEU A 179 -8.04 1.39 -2.13
C LEU A 179 -7.69 1.19 -0.64
N LEU A 180 -6.42 0.93 -0.33
CA LEU A 180 -5.96 0.80 1.06
C LEU A 180 -6.22 2.09 1.83
N ARG A 181 -5.82 3.25 1.30
CA ARG A 181 -6.08 4.55 1.93
C ARG A 181 -7.57 4.85 2.09
N THR A 182 -8.38 4.57 1.06
CA THR A 182 -9.84 4.70 1.15
C THR A 182 -10.41 3.78 2.22
N THR A 183 -9.90 2.56 2.35
CA THR A 183 -10.32 1.61 3.37
C THR A 183 -10.03 2.14 4.78
N LEU A 184 -8.82 2.65 5.03
CA LEU A 184 -8.49 3.30 6.31
C LEU A 184 -9.42 4.49 6.62
N SER A 185 -9.81 5.25 5.60
CA SER A 185 -10.70 6.39 5.74
C SER A 185 -12.16 6.01 6.01
N GLU A 186 -12.67 4.96 5.37
CA GLU A 186 -14.11 4.69 5.27
C GLU A 186 -14.57 3.43 5.98
N ALA A 187 -13.74 2.38 6.11
CA ALA A 187 -14.16 1.16 6.78
C ALA A 187 -14.25 1.38 8.29
N GLU A 188 -15.34 0.89 8.88
CA GLU A 188 -15.64 1.13 10.29
C GLU A 188 -14.85 0.21 11.22
N ASN A 189 -14.57 -1.01 10.79
CA ASN A 189 -13.91 -2.05 11.58
C ASN A 189 -13.16 -3.06 10.68
N PHE A 190 -12.50 -4.04 11.30
CA PHE A 190 -11.75 -5.10 10.63
C PHE A 190 -12.54 -5.83 9.54
N ASP A 191 -13.76 -6.31 9.83
CA ASP A 191 -14.54 -7.10 8.87
C ASP A 191 -14.97 -6.27 7.66
N ALA A 192 -15.37 -5.02 7.89
CA ALA A 192 -15.67 -4.07 6.82
C ALA A 192 -14.43 -3.77 5.96
N ALA A 193 -13.26 -3.66 6.58
CA ALA A 193 -11.99 -3.46 5.88
C ALA A 193 -11.64 -4.67 5.00
N VAL A 194 -11.72 -5.89 5.55
CA VAL A 194 -11.49 -7.14 4.82
C VAL A 194 -12.46 -7.28 3.65
N TYR A 195 -13.76 -7.02 3.86
CA TYR A 195 -14.75 -7.10 2.79
C TYR A 195 -14.43 -6.12 1.65
N ARG A 196 -14.17 -4.86 1.97
CA ARG A 196 -13.82 -3.82 0.98
C ARG A 196 -12.55 -4.18 0.21
N LEU A 197 -11.49 -4.59 0.92
CA LEU A 197 -10.21 -4.99 0.33
C LEU A 197 -10.30 -6.29 -0.46
N ALA A 198 -11.26 -7.16 -0.18
CA ALA A 198 -11.48 -8.39 -0.94
C ALA A 198 -12.27 -8.16 -2.23
N LYS A 199 -13.27 -7.26 -2.21
CA LYS A 199 -14.30 -7.17 -3.26
C LYS A 199 -14.13 -6.00 -4.23
N THR A 200 -13.46 -4.92 -3.85
CA THR A 200 -13.37 -3.72 -4.71
C THR A 200 -12.49 -4.00 -5.93
N PRO A 201 -12.94 -3.73 -7.18
CA PRO A 201 -12.14 -3.94 -8.39
C PRO A 201 -10.82 -3.17 -8.39
N LEU A 202 -9.74 -3.85 -8.79
CA LEU A 202 -8.37 -3.32 -8.78
C LEU A 202 -7.78 -3.23 -10.19
N ILE A 203 -6.78 -2.36 -10.34
CA ILE A 203 -5.98 -2.25 -11.57
C ILE A 203 -4.94 -3.38 -11.72
N ALA A 204 -4.52 -3.97 -10.61
CA ALA A 204 -3.51 -5.03 -10.58
C ALA A 204 -3.80 -6.03 -9.44
N ASP A 205 -3.09 -7.16 -9.48
CA ASP A 205 -3.13 -8.18 -8.44
C ASP A 205 -2.29 -7.71 -7.23
N VAL A 206 -2.68 -8.12 -6.01
CA VAL A 206 -1.99 -7.73 -4.75
C VAL A 206 -2.22 -8.78 -3.66
N TYR A 207 -1.41 -8.77 -2.61
CA TYR A 207 -1.76 -9.32 -1.31
C TYR A 207 -2.08 -8.19 -0.32
N TYR A 208 -3.25 -8.23 0.31
CA TYR A 208 -3.53 -7.35 1.45
C TYR A 208 -3.41 -8.13 2.75
N ILE A 209 -2.60 -7.65 3.67
CA ILE A 209 -2.47 -8.21 5.01
C ILE A 209 -3.22 -7.26 5.93
N VAL A 210 -4.12 -7.79 6.75
CA VAL A 210 -4.99 -7.00 7.64
C VAL A 210 -4.91 -7.59 9.04
N GLY A 211 -4.71 -6.73 10.05
CA GLY A 211 -4.81 -7.08 11.47
C GLY A 211 -5.89 -6.25 12.15
N GLY A 212 -6.74 -6.86 12.96
CA GLY A 212 -7.78 -6.18 13.75
C GLY A 212 -7.36 -6.00 15.20
N THR A 213 -8.34 -5.86 16.09
CA THR A 213 -8.12 -5.60 17.52
C THR A 213 -8.47 -6.79 18.42
N SER A 214 -9.18 -7.78 17.88
CA SER A 214 -9.62 -8.95 18.63
C SER A 214 -8.88 -10.22 18.21
N SER A 215 -8.87 -11.22 19.09
CA SER A 215 -8.28 -12.53 18.78
C SER A 215 -8.84 -13.09 17.46
N ARG A 216 -7.95 -13.67 16.66
CA ARG A 216 -8.15 -14.24 15.32
C ARG A 216 -8.39 -13.20 14.22
N GLN A 217 -8.46 -11.91 14.52
CA GLN A 217 -8.55 -10.88 13.48
C GLN A 217 -7.17 -10.61 12.85
N GLY A 218 -6.73 -11.54 12.03
CA GLY A 218 -5.59 -11.38 11.15
C GLY A 218 -5.81 -12.19 9.88
N VAL A 219 -5.53 -11.62 8.71
CA VAL A 219 -5.80 -12.28 7.43
C VAL A 219 -4.86 -11.80 6.34
N VAL A 220 -4.49 -12.71 5.45
CA VAL A 220 -3.87 -12.40 4.15
C VAL A 220 -4.92 -12.61 3.07
N ILE A 221 -5.19 -11.59 2.27
CA ILE A 221 -6.14 -11.59 1.16
C ILE A 221 -5.33 -11.64 -0.13
N THR A 222 -5.32 -12.78 -0.80
CA THR A 222 -4.71 -12.87 -2.14
C THR A 222 -5.68 -12.35 -3.17
N ARG A 223 -5.37 -11.24 -3.83
CA ARG A 223 -6.25 -10.58 -4.80
C ARG A 223 -5.85 -10.87 -6.25
N LYS A 224 -6.89 -11.02 -7.06
CA LYS A 224 -6.90 -10.70 -8.49
C LYS A 224 -7.61 -9.36 -8.70
N ARG A 225 -7.44 -8.76 -9.88
CA ARG A 225 -8.18 -7.55 -10.28
C ARG A 225 -9.68 -7.60 -9.99
N GLY A 226 -10.33 -8.72 -10.29
CA GLY A 226 -11.79 -8.89 -10.14
C GLY A 226 -12.29 -9.40 -8.78
N GLY A 227 -11.41 -9.77 -7.85
CA GLY A 227 -11.83 -10.31 -6.55
C GLY A 227 -10.75 -11.15 -5.86
N PRO A 228 -11.07 -11.82 -4.73
CA PRO A 228 -10.09 -12.61 -4.00
C PRO A 228 -9.87 -13.95 -4.71
N ALA A 229 -8.60 -14.33 -4.87
CA ALA A 229 -8.21 -15.69 -5.22
C ALA A 229 -8.20 -16.60 -3.99
N ASP A 230 -7.88 -16.04 -2.82
CA ASP A 230 -7.86 -16.74 -1.54
C ASP A 230 -8.00 -15.74 -0.37
N ILE A 231 -8.51 -16.22 0.77
CA ILE A 231 -8.60 -15.50 2.04
C ILE A 231 -8.03 -16.42 3.12
N TRP A 232 -6.88 -16.03 3.68
CA TRP A 232 -6.08 -16.87 4.58
C TRP A 232 -6.03 -16.27 5.99
N PRO A 233 -7.01 -16.58 6.86
CA PRO A 233 -7.08 -16.02 8.21
C PRO A 233 -6.07 -16.68 9.14
N LEU A 234 -5.77 -16.03 10.27
CA LEU A 234 -5.12 -16.68 11.41
C LEU A 234 -5.97 -17.85 11.91
N ASP A 235 -5.31 -18.91 12.36
CA ASP A 235 -5.96 -20.10 12.90
C ASP A 235 -5.18 -20.64 14.11
N PRO A 236 -5.19 -19.90 15.24
CA PRO A 236 -4.40 -20.26 16.40
C PRO A 236 -4.87 -21.57 17.06
N LEU A 237 -6.10 -22.01 16.82
CA LEU A 237 -6.60 -23.30 17.31
C LEU A 237 -5.88 -24.48 16.66
N ASN A 238 -5.44 -24.31 15.41
CA ASN A 238 -4.63 -25.28 14.69
C ASN A 238 -3.14 -24.91 14.66
N GLY A 239 -2.70 -24.09 15.63
CA GLY A 239 -1.29 -23.69 15.79
C GLY A 239 -0.80 -22.60 14.83
N ALA A 240 -1.65 -22.10 13.92
CA ALA A 240 -1.29 -21.05 12.98
C ALA A 240 -1.54 -19.65 13.57
N TRP A 241 -0.72 -19.28 14.56
CA TRP A 241 -0.79 -18.00 15.26
C TRP A 241 -0.13 -16.83 14.50
N PHE A 242 0.47 -17.07 13.34
CA PHE A 242 0.94 -16.03 12.42
C PHE A 242 0.66 -16.38 10.96
N ARG A 243 0.62 -15.35 10.11
CA ARG A 243 0.72 -15.45 8.65
C ARG A 243 1.89 -14.59 8.18
N VAL A 244 2.66 -15.14 7.25
CA VAL A 244 3.76 -14.45 6.55
C VAL A 244 3.40 -14.39 5.09
N GLU A 245 3.34 -13.19 4.54
CA GLU A 245 3.23 -12.98 3.10
C GLU A 245 4.43 -12.17 2.61
N THR A 246 4.84 -12.46 1.38
CA THR A 246 5.87 -11.72 0.67
C THR A 246 5.32 -11.32 -0.68
N ASN A 247 5.72 -11.97 -1.77
CA ASN A 247 5.28 -11.61 -3.13
C ASN A 247 4.89 -12.83 -3.97
N TYR A 248 4.48 -13.93 -3.33
CA TYR A 248 4.13 -15.18 -4.04
C TYR A 248 2.98 -15.90 -3.35
N ASP A 249 2.18 -16.67 -4.10
CA ASP A 249 1.00 -17.32 -3.53
C ASP A 249 1.39 -18.29 -2.39
N HIS A 250 0.68 -18.24 -1.25
CA HIS A 250 1.04 -19.04 -0.07
C HIS A 250 0.96 -20.56 -0.28
N TRP A 251 0.08 -21.00 -1.18
CA TRP A 251 -0.07 -22.41 -1.57
C TRP A 251 0.97 -22.89 -2.60
N LYS A 252 1.92 -22.03 -2.97
CA LYS A 252 3.05 -22.37 -3.85
C LYS A 252 4.37 -22.26 -3.10
N PRO A 253 5.39 -23.02 -3.52
CA PRO A 253 6.73 -22.83 -2.98
C PRO A 253 7.23 -21.41 -3.30
N ALA A 254 7.99 -20.85 -2.36
CA ALA A 254 8.78 -19.66 -2.61
C ALA A 254 9.77 -19.91 -3.77
N PRO A 255 9.99 -18.96 -4.67
CA PRO A 255 11.02 -19.09 -5.70
C PRO A 255 12.40 -19.15 -5.05
N LYS A 256 13.26 -20.08 -5.51
CA LYS A 256 14.61 -20.27 -4.96
C LYS A 256 15.49 -19.01 -5.02
N SER A 257 15.24 -18.13 -5.98
CA SER A 257 15.95 -16.86 -6.14
C SER A 257 15.53 -15.78 -5.15
N ASP A 258 14.38 -15.92 -4.49
CA ASP A 258 13.81 -14.95 -3.54
C ASP A 258 12.94 -15.65 -2.48
N ASP A 259 13.58 -16.44 -1.62
CA ASP A 259 12.89 -17.12 -0.52
C ASP A 259 12.99 -16.32 0.79
N ARG A 260 12.27 -15.19 0.86
CA ARG A 260 12.10 -14.39 2.08
C ARG A 260 11.07 -14.97 3.07
N ARG A 261 10.13 -15.81 2.62
CA ARG A 261 9.09 -16.41 3.47
C ARG A 261 9.70 -17.43 4.44
N THR A 262 10.54 -18.34 3.97
CA THR A 262 11.16 -19.37 4.82
C THR A 262 11.94 -18.79 6.02
N PRO A 263 12.86 -17.81 5.84
CA PRO A 263 13.59 -17.22 6.97
C PRO A 263 12.67 -16.47 7.94
N ALA A 264 11.65 -15.76 7.45
CA ALA A 264 10.67 -15.09 8.32
C ALA A 264 9.87 -16.09 9.17
N ILE A 265 9.39 -17.19 8.57
CA ILE A 265 8.73 -18.29 9.31
C ILE A 265 9.67 -18.91 10.34
N LYS A 266 10.93 -19.14 9.98
CA LYS A 266 11.94 -19.69 10.88
C LYS A 266 12.20 -18.76 12.08
N ALA A 267 12.29 -17.45 11.85
CA ALA A 267 12.44 -16.45 12.89
C ALA A 267 11.24 -16.43 13.84
N LEU A 268 10.00 -16.39 13.32
CA LEU A 268 8.78 -16.42 14.12
C LEU A 268 8.67 -17.70 14.96
N ASN A 269 9.03 -18.85 14.39
CA ASN A 269 9.06 -20.11 15.13
C ASN A 269 10.10 -20.10 16.26
N ALA A 270 11.26 -19.47 16.05
CA ALA A 270 12.31 -19.34 17.06
C ALA A 270 11.93 -18.35 18.17
N ILE A 271 11.26 -17.24 17.84
CA ILE A 271 10.69 -16.30 18.81
C ILE A 271 9.63 -17.01 19.66
N GLY A 272 8.72 -17.74 19.01
CA GLY A 272 7.61 -18.43 19.64
C GLY A 272 6.49 -17.48 20.11
N GLN A 273 5.25 -17.98 20.12
CA GLN A 273 4.06 -17.16 20.39
C GLN A 273 4.11 -16.41 21.74
N ALA A 274 4.74 -17.02 22.76
CA ALA A 274 4.83 -16.44 24.10
C ALA A 274 5.71 -15.19 24.18
N ASN A 275 6.65 -15.01 23.25
CA ASN A 275 7.58 -13.88 23.22
C ASN A 275 7.24 -12.84 22.15
N LEU A 276 6.09 -12.99 21.48
CA LEU A 276 5.68 -12.07 20.42
C LEU A 276 5.40 -10.68 20.99
N THR A 277 6.12 -9.69 20.45
CA THR A 277 5.94 -8.26 20.70
C THR A 277 6.23 -7.50 19.41
N LEU A 278 5.88 -6.20 19.35
CA LEU A 278 6.26 -5.35 18.22
C LEU A 278 7.78 -5.25 18.06
N GLU A 279 8.54 -5.22 19.16
CA GLU A 279 10.00 -5.24 19.12
C GLU A 279 10.52 -6.55 18.54
N ALA A 280 9.95 -7.69 18.96
CA ALA A 280 10.34 -9.00 18.40
C ALA A 280 9.97 -9.15 16.91
N LEU A 281 8.93 -8.45 16.41
CA LEU A 281 8.63 -8.39 14.98
C LEU A 281 9.59 -7.49 14.19
N PHE A 282 10.21 -6.52 14.85
CA PHE A 282 11.14 -5.59 14.22
C PHE A 282 12.54 -6.21 14.03
N GLN A 283 12.96 -7.07 14.96
CA GLN A 283 14.21 -7.83 14.91
C GLN A 283 14.18 -8.93 13.84
#